data_AF-A0A1Z4JPW3-F1
#
_entry.id   AF-A0A1Z4JPW3-F1
#
_cell.length_a   1.000
_cell.length_b   1.000
_cell.length_c   1.000
_cell.angle_alpha   90.00
_cell.angle_beta   90.00
_cell.angle_gamma   90.00
#
_symmetry.space_group_name_H-M   'P 1'
#
loop_
_entity.id
_entity.type
_entity.pdbx_description
1 polymer ?
#
loop_
_entity_poly.entity_id
_entity_poly.type
_entity_poly.pdbx_seq_one_letter_code
_entity_poly.pdbx_strand_id
1 'polypeptide(L)'
;MKSPIREFFFWSLLSTWVMVISLGLGVLMSSPARAEIRQLEEAPGQSVIQSRQLLQDQHGNRWQAIAFQRSYPNGQTSFDLRLVGFPGITNIDHSQPLMLTNSLGANLTAHANDQAIFTDKIHPEPNVGQYDLQAVFPQMQAEIPLKLSIPTLQDESVRLSVSPLIIQEWKAVASSELQIKK
;
A
#
# COMPACT_ATOMS: atom_id res chain seq x y z
N MET A 1 -46.29 25.36 -43.76
CA MET A 1 -46.92 24.50 -42.74
C MET A 1 -45.80 23.72 -42.05
N LYS A 2 -45.32 24.15 -40.87
CA LYS A 2 -44.21 23.49 -40.15
C LYS A 2 -44.78 22.28 -39.42
N SER A 3 -44.28 21.06 -39.70
CA SER A 3 -44.85 19.84 -39.12
C SER A 3 -44.38 19.67 -37.66
N PRO A 4 -45.28 19.69 -36.66
CA PRO A 4 -44.92 19.64 -35.23
C PRO A 4 -44.22 18.34 -34.82
N ILE A 5 -44.39 17.28 -35.62
CA ILE A 5 -43.77 15.96 -35.42
C ILE A 5 -42.24 16.02 -35.57
N ARG A 6 -41.71 16.87 -36.44
CA ARG A 6 -40.26 16.96 -36.67
C ARG A 6 -39.54 17.68 -35.55
N GLU A 7 -40.18 18.66 -34.91
CA GLU A 7 -39.64 19.37 -33.74
C GLU A 7 -39.64 18.49 -32.49
N PHE A 8 -40.67 17.66 -32.30
CA PHE A 8 -40.75 16.74 -31.18
C PHE A 8 -39.65 15.66 -31.22
N PHE A 9 -39.41 15.08 -32.41
CA PHE A 9 -38.30 14.14 -32.62
C PHE A 9 -36.93 14.81 -32.44
N PHE A 10 -36.78 16.06 -32.86
CA PHE A 10 -35.53 16.80 -32.72
C PHE A 10 -35.21 17.13 -31.25
N TRP A 11 -36.24 17.50 -30.47
CA TRP A 11 -36.10 17.72 -29.02
C TRP A 11 -35.79 16.44 -28.25
N SER A 12 -36.40 15.31 -28.63
CA SER A 12 -36.11 14.01 -28.03
C SER A 12 -34.67 13.58 -28.29
N LEU A 13 -34.17 13.69 -29.53
CA LEU A 13 -32.77 13.38 -29.86
C LEU A 13 -31.80 14.27 -29.10
N LEU A 14 -32.08 15.59 -29.02
CA LEU A 14 -31.21 16.53 -28.34
C LEU A 14 -31.09 16.22 -26.84
N SER A 15 -32.19 15.83 -26.19
CA SER A 15 -32.20 15.42 -24.78
C SER A 15 -31.36 14.15 -24.54
N THR A 16 -31.46 13.15 -25.42
CA THR A 16 -30.65 11.93 -25.32
C THR A 16 -29.16 12.23 -25.47
N TRP A 17 -28.78 13.09 -26.41
CA TRP A 17 -27.38 13.49 -26.59
C TRP A 17 -26.84 14.26 -25.37
N VAL A 18 -27.62 15.17 -24.79
CA VAL A 18 -27.24 15.89 -23.57
C VAL A 18 -27.02 14.92 -22.41
N MET A 19 -27.89 13.93 -22.25
CA MET A 19 -27.76 12.92 -21.20
C MET A 19 -26.52 12.05 -21.39
N VAL A 20 -26.25 11.57 -22.61
CA VAL A 20 -25.04 10.78 -22.92
C VAL A 20 -23.76 11.58 -22.66
N ILE A 21 -23.75 12.87 -23.04
CA ILE A 21 -22.61 13.75 -22.79
C ILE A 21 -22.44 13.99 -21.29
N SER A 22 -23.51 14.24 -20.53
CA SER A 22 -23.39 14.47 -19.09
C SER A 22 -22.89 13.23 -18.33
N LEU A 23 -23.34 12.03 -18.74
CA LEU A 23 -22.84 10.77 -18.18
C LEU A 23 -21.38 10.49 -18.58
N GLY A 24 -20.99 10.82 -19.81
CA GLY A 24 -19.61 10.66 -20.29
C GLY A 24 -18.60 11.58 -19.59
N LEU A 25 -18.98 12.84 -19.30
CA LEU A 25 -18.11 13.77 -18.57
C LEU A 25 -17.86 13.32 -17.12
N GLY A 26 -18.82 12.65 -16.49
CA GLY A 26 -18.67 12.14 -15.11
C GLY A 26 -17.55 11.10 -14.97
N VAL A 27 -17.34 10.27 -16.00
CA VAL A 27 -16.30 9.23 -15.99
C VAL A 27 -14.90 9.83 -16.15
N LEU A 28 -14.77 10.87 -16.99
CA LEU A 28 -13.50 11.56 -17.25
C LEU A 28 -13.02 12.41 -16.07
N MET A 29 -13.93 12.78 -15.16
CA MET A 29 -13.64 13.57 -13.95
C MET A 29 -13.40 12.70 -12.72
N SER A 30 -13.22 11.39 -12.88
CA SER A 30 -12.81 10.51 -11.79
C SER A 30 -11.43 10.95 -11.30
N SER A 31 -11.39 11.65 -10.18
CA SER A 31 -10.12 12.00 -9.53
C SER A 31 -9.30 10.73 -9.31
N PRO A 32 -7.99 10.73 -9.61
CA PRO A 32 -7.15 9.59 -9.28
C PRO A 32 -7.30 9.33 -7.79
N ALA A 33 -7.48 8.06 -7.40
CA ALA A 33 -7.47 7.66 -6.00
C ALA A 33 -6.15 8.15 -5.39
N ARG A 34 -6.22 9.22 -4.60
CA ARG A 34 -5.04 9.77 -3.93
C ARG A 34 -4.71 8.84 -2.76
N ALA A 35 -3.60 8.14 -2.90
CA ALA A 35 -2.93 7.42 -1.81
C ALA A 35 -2.83 8.32 -0.56
N GLU A 36 -3.22 7.80 0.60
CA GLU A 36 -3.06 8.52 1.87
C GLU A 36 -1.63 8.36 2.39
N ILE A 37 -0.68 9.04 1.75
CA ILE A 37 0.69 9.17 2.26
C ILE A 37 0.67 10.24 3.36
N ARG A 38 1.04 9.86 4.58
CA ARG A 38 1.09 10.77 5.74
C ARG A 38 2.54 11.06 6.12
N GLN A 39 2.84 12.32 6.40
CA GLN A 39 4.12 12.76 6.94
C GLN A 39 3.92 13.23 8.38
N LEU A 40 4.80 12.78 9.28
CA LEU A 40 4.78 13.14 10.70
C LEU A 40 6.21 13.35 11.21
N GLU A 41 6.43 14.36 12.03
CA GLU A 41 7.65 14.48 12.83
C GLU A 41 7.47 13.66 14.11
N GLU A 42 8.27 12.60 14.29
CA GLU A 42 8.18 11.72 15.46
C GLU A 42 8.96 12.27 16.66
N ALA A 43 10.04 13.01 16.41
CA ALA A 43 10.91 13.65 17.39
C ALA A 43 11.66 14.82 16.72
N PRO A 44 12.28 15.76 17.46
CA PRO A 44 13.00 16.88 16.87
C PRO A 44 14.03 16.42 15.83
N GLY A 45 13.81 16.78 14.56
CA GLY A 45 14.70 16.41 13.45
C GLY A 45 14.55 14.96 12.95
N GLN A 46 13.56 14.21 13.44
CA GLN A 46 13.20 12.88 12.94
C GLN A 46 11.84 12.95 12.23
N SER A 47 11.84 12.74 10.91
CA SER A 47 10.62 12.70 10.12
C SER A 47 10.30 11.28 9.66
N VAL A 48 9.01 10.97 9.61
CA VAL A 48 8.48 9.72 9.10
C VAL A 48 7.45 9.99 8.02
N ILE A 49 7.59 9.30 6.90
CA ILE A 49 6.63 9.28 5.82
C ILE A 49 6.09 7.85 5.72
N GLN A 50 4.77 7.68 5.69
CA GLN A 50 4.14 6.36 5.73
C GLN A 50 2.96 6.23 4.76
N SER A 51 2.76 5.02 4.23
CA SER A 51 1.54 4.56 3.56
C SER A 51 0.94 3.41 4.36
N ARG A 52 -0.39 3.43 4.54
CA ARG A 52 -1.13 2.45 5.33
C ARG A 52 -2.22 1.81 4.47
N GLN A 53 -2.16 0.49 4.36
CA GLN A 53 -3.04 -0.30 3.51
C GLN A 53 -3.71 -1.40 4.30
N LEU A 54 -4.94 -1.74 3.89
CA LEU A 54 -5.67 -2.89 4.40
C LEU A 54 -5.57 -4.03 3.37
N LEU A 55 -5.03 -5.16 3.81
CA LEU A 55 -4.89 -6.39 3.04
C LEU A 55 -5.80 -7.46 3.63
N GLN A 56 -6.03 -8.52 2.86
CA GLN A 56 -6.72 -9.72 3.33
C GLN A 56 -5.82 -10.93 3.13
N ASP A 57 -5.85 -11.86 4.08
CA ASP A 57 -5.15 -13.14 3.96
C ASP A 57 -6.00 -14.19 3.24
N GLN A 58 -5.44 -15.40 3.08
CA GLN A 58 -6.12 -16.51 2.42
C GLN A 58 -7.40 -16.99 3.14
N HIS A 59 -7.57 -16.63 4.42
CA HIS A 59 -8.69 -17.00 5.26
C HIS A 59 -9.71 -15.84 5.40
N GLY A 60 -9.47 -14.70 4.74
CA GLY A 60 -10.32 -13.52 4.78
C GLY A 60 -10.10 -12.63 6.00
N ASN A 61 -9.10 -12.88 6.84
CA ASN A 61 -8.78 -11.98 7.94
C ASN A 61 -8.12 -10.72 7.41
N ARG A 62 -8.41 -9.60 8.07
CA ARG A 62 -7.85 -8.30 7.69
C ARG A 62 -6.48 -8.12 8.30
N TRP A 63 -5.58 -7.63 7.46
CA TRP A 63 -4.21 -7.28 7.80
C TRP A 63 -3.99 -5.80 7.52
N GLN A 64 -3.19 -5.16 8.35
CA GLN A 64 -2.74 -3.81 8.10
C GLN A 64 -1.27 -3.81 7.71
N ALA A 65 -0.98 -3.29 6.53
CA ALA A 65 0.37 -3.12 6.01
C ALA A 65 0.75 -1.64 6.07
N ILE A 66 1.83 -1.31 6.77
CA ILE A 66 2.32 0.05 6.95
C ILE A 66 3.75 0.10 6.40
N ALA A 67 3.92 0.69 5.23
CA ALA A 67 5.25 0.97 4.70
C ALA A 67 5.65 2.36 5.16
N PHE A 68 6.83 2.51 5.76
CA PHE A 68 7.28 3.80 6.25
C PHE A 68 8.77 3.99 6.05
N GLN A 69 9.13 5.22 5.70
CA GLN A 69 10.51 5.69 5.68
C GLN A 69 10.74 6.60 6.87
N ARG A 70 11.83 6.38 7.59
CA ARG A 70 12.27 7.25 8.68
C ARG A 70 13.58 7.91 8.30
N SER A 71 13.64 9.22 8.45
CA SER A 71 14.87 10.02 8.30
C SER A 71 15.32 10.49 9.67
N TYR A 72 16.59 10.22 10.00
CA TYR A 72 17.22 10.55 11.26
C TYR A 72 18.07 11.83 11.16
N PRO A 73 18.31 12.55 12.28
CA PRO A 73 19.11 13.78 12.28
C PRO A 73 20.55 13.62 11.74
N ASN A 74 21.09 12.41 11.78
CA ASN A 74 22.42 12.07 11.26
C ASN A 74 22.45 11.86 9.72
N GLY A 75 21.32 12.02 9.04
CA GLY A 75 21.19 11.81 7.59
C GLY A 75 21.00 10.34 7.18
N GLN A 76 20.89 9.42 8.14
CA GLN A 76 20.53 8.03 7.86
C GLN A 76 19.04 7.89 7.57
N THR A 77 18.69 6.98 6.68
CA THR A 77 17.31 6.59 6.42
C THR A 77 17.09 5.09 6.60
N SER A 78 15.91 4.72 7.09
CA SER A 78 15.41 3.34 7.07
C SER A 78 14.12 3.27 6.26
N PHE A 79 13.87 2.12 5.64
CA PHE A 79 12.61 1.84 4.96
C PHE A 79 12.08 0.48 5.39
N ASP A 80 10.99 0.50 6.14
CA ASP A 80 10.47 -0.65 6.85
C ASP A 80 9.01 -0.92 6.45
N LEU A 81 8.63 -2.20 6.48
CA LEU A 81 7.24 -2.64 6.33
C LEU A 81 6.78 -3.30 7.63
N ARG A 82 5.74 -2.73 8.24
CA ARG A 82 5.05 -3.31 9.39
C ARG A 82 3.76 -4.00 8.96
N LEU A 83 3.60 -5.25 9.35
CA LEU A 83 2.44 -6.09 9.10
C LEU A 83 1.76 -6.39 10.44
N VAL A 84 0.49 -5.99 10.56
CA VAL A 84 -0.32 -6.19 11.76
C VAL A 84 -1.50 -7.08 11.42
N GLY A 85 -1.49 -8.30 11.96
CA GLY A 85 -2.59 -9.25 11.90
C GLY A 85 -3.57 -9.06 13.06
N PHE A 86 -4.67 -9.81 13.04
CA PHE A 86 -5.65 -9.77 14.12
C PHE A 86 -5.07 -10.41 15.41
N PRO A 87 -5.14 -9.74 16.57
CA PRO A 87 -4.61 -10.26 17.83
C PRO A 87 -5.23 -11.62 18.20
N GLY A 88 -4.41 -12.56 18.65
CA GLY A 88 -4.85 -13.89 19.09
C GLY A 88 -5.18 -14.89 17.98
N ILE A 89 -5.16 -14.47 16.71
CA ILE A 89 -5.34 -15.38 15.55
C ILE A 89 -3.99 -15.77 14.94
N THR A 90 -3.07 -14.82 14.79
CA THR A 90 -1.78 -15.06 14.14
C THR A 90 -0.63 -14.84 15.12
N ASN A 91 0.33 -15.76 15.11
CA ASN A 91 1.59 -15.63 15.82
C ASN A 91 2.74 -15.72 14.81
N ILE A 92 3.37 -14.59 14.53
CA ILE A 92 4.41 -14.45 13.51
C ILE A 92 5.71 -15.08 14.03
N ASP A 93 6.38 -15.86 13.18
CA ASP A 93 7.71 -16.38 13.49
C ASP A 93 8.77 -15.35 13.08
N HIS A 94 9.23 -14.57 14.06
CA HIS A 94 10.23 -13.54 13.88
C HIS A 94 11.64 -14.08 13.55
N SER A 95 11.88 -15.39 13.72
CA SER A 95 13.17 -16.00 13.36
C SER A 95 13.35 -16.18 11.85
N GLN A 96 12.25 -16.11 11.09
CA GLN A 96 12.23 -16.34 9.66
C GLN A 96 11.95 -15.06 8.88
N PRO A 97 12.55 -14.89 7.69
CA PRO A 97 12.36 -13.68 6.90
C PRO A 97 10.97 -13.64 6.28
N LEU A 98 10.49 -12.43 6.01
CA LEU A 98 9.37 -12.22 5.10
C LEU A 98 9.79 -12.60 3.69
N MET A 99 9.02 -13.46 3.04
CA MET A 99 9.21 -13.77 1.62
C MET A 99 8.29 -12.90 0.76
N LEU A 100 8.87 -12.29 -0.28
CA LEU A 100 8.14 -11.54 -1.30
C LEU A 100 8.29 -12.27 -2.64
N THR A 101 7.19 -12.80 -3.16
CA THR A 101 7.16 -13.50 -4.45
C THR A 101 6.38 -12.69 -5.47
N ASN A 102 7.00 -12.35 -6.59
CA ASN A 102 6.28 -11.70 -7.69
C ASN A 102 5.52 -12.72 -8.55
N SER A 103 4.59 -12.26 -9.39
CA SER A 103 3.82 -13.15 -10.27
C SER A 103 4.67 -13.87 -11.33
N LEU A 104 5.92 -13.45 -11.54
CA LEU A 104 6.88 -14.08 -12.45
C LEU A 104 7.74 -15.17 -11.75
N GLY A 105 7.53 -15.40 -10.45
CA GLY A 105 8.26 -16.41 -9.66
C GLY A 105 9.59 -15.96 -9.08
N ALA A 106 9.95 -14.67 -9.19
CA ALA A 106 11.12 -14.14 -8.49
C ALA A 106 10.81 -13.99 -6.99
N ASN A 107 11.75 -14.44 -6.15
CA ASN A 107 11.65 -14.41 -4.70
C ASN A 107 12.67 -13.43 -4.12
N LEU A 108 12.21 -12.56 -3.23
CA LEU A 108 13.02 -11.67 -2.41
C LEU A 108 12.74 -11.98 -0.94
N THR A 109 13.71 -11.70 -0.07
CA THR A 109 13.58 -11.92 1.38
C THR A 109 13.92 -10.67 2.15
N ALA A 110 13.04 -10.27 3.06
CA ALA A 110 13.25 -9.15 3.97
C ALA A 110 13.41 -9.68 5.40
N HIS A 111 14.49 -9.27 6.07
CA HIS A 111 14.77 -9.71 7.43
C HIS A 111 13.89 -8.97 8.44
N ALA A 112 13.53 -9.64 9.52
CA ALA A 112 12.81 -9.02 10.63
C ALA A 112 13.68 -7.90 11.25
N ASN A 113 13.05 -6.76 11.54
CA ASN A 113 13.66 -5.60 12.19
C ASN A 113 12.96 -5.35 13.53
N ASP A 114 13.09 -6.31 14.44
CA ASP A 114 12.39 -6.30 15.73
C ASP A 114 12.89 -5.21 16.69
N GLN A 115 14.15 -4.78 16.53
CA GLN A 115 14.77 -3.74 17.35
C GLN A 115 14.14 -2.35 17.15
N ALA A 116 13.48 -2.12 16.00
CA ALA A 116 12.89 -0.84 15.66
C ALA A 116 11.38 -0.74 15.97
N ILE A 117 10.78 -1.77 16.59
CA ILE A 117 9.32 -1.82 16.77
C ILE A 117 8.85 -1.14 18.07
N PHE A 118 9.67 -1.07 19.12
CA PHE A 118 9.18 -0.60 20.44
C PHE A 118 10.20 0.21 21.22
N THR A 119 9.79 1.41 21.63
CA THR A 119 10.51 2.28 22.57
C THR A 119 10.41 1.82 24.03
N ASP A 120 9.51 0.86 24.35
CA ASP A 120 9.15 0.55 25.76
C ASP A 120 8.66 -0.89 26.03
N LYS A 121 8.79 -1.85 25.11
CA LYS A 121 8.38 -3.25 25.36
C LYS A 121 9.47 -4.25 24.99
N ILE A 122 9.80 -5.12 25.94
CA ILE A 122 10.86 -6.14 25.88
C ILE A 122 10.56 -7.24 24.83
N HIS A 123 9.31 -7.36 24.37
CA HIS A 123 8.91 -8.33 23.34
C HIS A 123 7.91 -7.74 22.34
N PRO A 124 8.06 -8.02 21.04
CA PRO A 124 7.08 -7.63 20.03
C PRO A 124 5.74 -8.32 20.26
N GLU A 125 4.65 -7.61 19.96
CA GLU A 125 3.31 -8.22 19.96
C GLU A 125 3.30 -9.36 18.90
N PRO A 126 2.81 -10.57 19.24
CA PRO A 126 2.97 -11.76 18.39
C PRO A 126 2.29 -11.65 17.02
N ASN A 127 1.31 -10.76 16.89
CA ASN A 127 0.59 -10.49 15.65
C ASN A 127 1.18 -9.32 14.84
N VAL A 128 2.35 -8.80 15.23
CA VAL A 128 3.00 -7.65 14.59
C VAL A 128 4.40 -8.02 14.14
N GLY A 129 4.64 -8.01 12.83
CA GLY A 129 5.97 -8.17 12.25
C GLY A 129 6.45 -6.87 11.64
N GLN A 130 7.74 -6.56 11.75
CA GLN A 130 8.37 -5.46 11.01
C GLN A 130 9.57 -5.99 10.25
N TYR A 131 9.71 -5.59 9.00
CA TYR A 131 10.73 -6.09 8.09
C TYR A 131 11.46 -4.95 7.42
N ASP A 132 12.78 -5.05 7.35
CA ASP A 132 13.61 -4.10 6.61
C ASP A 132 13.46 -4.34 5.10
N LEU A 133 12.90 -3.35 4.41
CA LEU A 133 12.72 -3.38 2.97
C LEU A 133 13.83 -2.66 2.20
N GLN A 134 14.77 -2.00 2.86
CA GLN A 134 15.77 -1.13 2.22
C GLN A 134 16.59 -1.86 1.14
N ALA A 135 17.00 -3.10 1.41
CA ALA A 135 17.78 -3.91 0.46
C ALA A 135 16.96 -4.57 -0.66
N VAL A 136 15.69 -4.88 -0.40
CA VAL A 136 14.81 -5.59 -1.37
C VAL A 136 14.02 -4.64 -2.26
N PHE A 137 13.77 -3.42 -1.78
CA PHE A 137 12.93 -2.45 -2.45
C PHE A 137 13.42 -2.04 -3.86
N PRO A 138 14.72 -1.83 -4.13
CA PRO A 138 15.22 -1.54 -5.48
C PRO A 138 14.93 -2.63 -6.51
N GLN A 139 14.71 -3.87 -6.06
CA GLN A 139 14.46 -5.04 -6.90
C GLN A 139 12.96 -5.24 -7.20
N MET A 140 12.07 -4.54 -6.48
CA MET A 140 10.63 -4.62 -6.70
C MET A 140 10.22 -3.85 -7.95
N GLN A 141 9.36 -4.45 -8.79
CA GLN A 141 8.78 -3.82 -9.97
C GLN A 141 7.40 -3.28 -9.62
N ALA A 142 7.09 -2.03 -9.96
CA ALA A 142 5.89 -1.36 -9.47
C ALA A 142 4.61 -1.88 -10.14
N GLU A 143 4.75 -2.42 -11.34
CA GLU A 143 3.69 -2.90 -12.22
C GLU A 143 3.32 -4.35 -11.92
N ILE A 144 4.16 -5.07 -11.18
CA ILE A 144 4.03 -6.52 -10.95
C ILE A 144 3.46 -6.77 -9.55
N PRO A 145 2.30 -7.43 -9.41
CA PRO A 145 1.76 -7.80 -8.11
C PRO A 145 2.73 -8.66 -7.30
N LEU A 146 2.74 -8.47 -5.99
CA LEU A 146 3.56 -9.23 -5.05
C LEU A 146 2.66 -10.07 -4.14
N LYS A 147 3.15 -11.26 -3.77
CA LYS A 147 2.63 -12.05 -2.67
C LYS A 147 3.63 -11.99 -1.52
N LEU A 148 3.14 -11.57 -0.36
CA LEU A 148 3.89 -11.63 0.88
C LEU A 148 3.56 -12.95 1.56
N SER A 149 4.58 -13.72 1.92
CA SER A 149 4.43 -14.92 2.75
C SER A 149 5.10 -14.68 4.10
N ILE A 150 4.26 -14.57 5.12
CA ILE A 150 4.65 -14.27 6.49
C ILE A 150 4.76 -15.60 7.23
N PRO A 151 5.95 -15.97 7.71
CA PRO A 151 6.13 -17.18 8.50
C PRO A 151 5.41 -17.02 9.85
N THR A 152 4.79 -18.10 10.30
CA THR A 152 4.05 -18.15 11.57
C THR A 152 4.59 -19.28 12.41
N LEU A 153 4.41 -19.20 13.73
CA LEU A 153 4.72 -20.30 14.65
C LEU A 153 3.73 -21.46 14.50
N GLN A 154 2.60 -21.23 13.83
CA GLN A 154 1.73 -22.29 13.31
C GLN A 154 2.24 -22.78 11.94
N ASP A 155 2.00 -24.05 11.60
CA ASP A 155 2.53 -24.70 10.39
C ASP A 155 2.13 -24.06 9.05
N GLU A 156 1.16 -23.13 9.01
CA GLU A 156 0.72 -22.46 7.79
C GLU A 156 1.10 -20.97 7.73
N SER A 157 2.00 -20.60 6.81
CA SER A 157 2.31 -19.20 6.54
C SER A 157 1.11 -18.39 6.05
N VAL A 158 1.03 -17.14 6.51
CA VAL A 158 0.01 -16.18 6.04
C VAL A 158 0.42 -15.61 4.70
N ARG A 159 -0.51 -15.56 3.75
CA ARG A 159 -0.28 -15.06 2.39
C ARG A 159 -1.10 -13.80 2.13
N LEU A 160 -0.44 -12.68 1.90
CA LEU A 160 -1.09 -11.41 1.54
C LEU A 160 -0.81 -11.07 0.08
N SER A 161 -1.86 -10.67 -0.65
CA SER A 161 -1.71 -10.17 -2.02
C SER A 161 -1.57 -8.65 -2.02
N VAL A 162 -0.51 -8.16 -2.64
CA VAL A 162 -0.19 -6.73 -2.77
C VAL A 162 -0.37 -6.32 -4.23
N SER A 163 -1.28 -5.39 -4.47
CA SER A 163 -1.57 -4.90 -5.82
C SER A 163 -0.46 -3.96 -6.33
N PRO A 164 -0.30 -3.79 -7.65
CA PRO A 164 0.63 -2.83 -8.24
C PRO A 164 0.46 -1.41 -7.69
N LEU A 165 -0.80 -0.99 -7.44
CA LEU A 165 -1.09 0.33 -6.87
C LEU A 165 -0.44 0.51 -5.49
N ILE A 166 -0.54 -0.50 -4.62
CA ILE A 166 0.07 -0.45 -3.28
C ILE A 166 1.61 -0.43 -3.39
N ILE A 167 2.19 -1.17 -4.33
CA ILE A 167 3.64 -1.17 -4.56
C ILE A 167 4.10 0.22 -5.01
N GLN A 168 3.35 0.87 -5.91
CA GLN A 168 3.63 2.25 -6.32
C GLN A 168 3.60 3.22 -5.14
N GLU A 169 2.65 3.08 -4.22
CA GLU A 169 2.63 3.90 -3.00
C GLU A 169 3.85 3.66 -2.12
N TRP A 170 4.22 2.39 -1.91
CA TRP A 170 5.42 2.06 -1.15
C TRP A 170 6.67 2.64 -1.83
N LYS A 171 6.69 2.68 -3.17
CA LYS A 171 7.76 3.36 -3.91
C LYS A 171 7.77 4.86 -3.71
N ALA A 172 6.61 5.49 -3.69
CA ALA A 172 6.48 6.91 -3.42
C ALA A 172 6.98 7.24 -2.00
N VAL A 173 6.66 6.41 -1.00
CA VAL A 173 7.18 6.56 0.37
C VAL A 173 8.71 6.45 0.38
N ALA A 174 9.28 5.39 -0.19
CA ALA A 174 10.74 5.18 -0.22
C ALA A 174 11.52 6.24 -1.04
N SER A 175 10.86 6.95 -1.96
CA SER A 175 11.48 7.97 -2.81
C SER A 175 11.21 9.40 -2.33
N SER A 176 10.36 9.57 -1.31
CA SER A 176 9.81 10.88 -0.91
C SER A 176 10.84 11.85 -0.31
N GLU A 177 12.03 11.37 0.01
CA GLU A 177 13.19 12.21 0.34
C GLU A 177 13.64 13.11 -0.84
N LEU A 178 13.38 12.69 -2.09
CA LEU A 178 13.82 13.42 -3.30
C LEU A 178 13.00 14.68 -3.61
N GLN A 179 11.86 14.90 -2.94
CA GLN A 179 11.03 16.10 -3.14
C GLN A 179 11.32 17.21 -2.11
N ILE A 180 12.11 16.93 -1.07
CA ILE A 180 12.38 17.88 0.03
C ILE A 180 13.57 18.81 -0.30
N LYS A 181 14.33 18.52 -1.37
CA LYS A 181 15.52 19.28 -1.76
C LYS A 181 15.31 20.26 -2.93
N LYS A 182 14.07 20.65 -3.23
CA LYS A 182 13.76 21.67 -4.24
C LYS A 182 13.21 22.96 -3.64
#